data_AF-A0A6V7WHZ7-F1
#
_entry.id   AF-A0A6V7WHZ7-F1
#
_cell.length_a   1.000
_cell.length_b   1.000
_cell.length_c   1.000
_cell.angle_alpha   90.00
_cell.angle_beta   90.00
_cell.angle_gamma   90.00
#
_symmetry.space_group_name_H-M   'P 1'
#
loop_
_entity.id
_entity.type
_entity.pdbx_description
1 polymer ?
#
loop_
_entity_poly.entity_id
_entity_poly.type
_entity_poly.pdbx_seq_one_letter_code
_entity_poly.pdbx_strand_id
1 'polypeptide(L)'
;MLWGEPFNVSVTTIDKKNLPTTQTIQGSGGKSTRRISDKNLIKIHNSDNFCLFYALIASYVYSICSWSRSKFYDYMHDRFGMKHRFEQDTKNLMANVGAPLDQSTYNAMEWVPKVVDFWNSRNEGGFKVYIFGESGEKPIFKYGDEKYNTPILLYYKNQHFDGVRRASDLFGEAYCLACEKTYHRQSDHSASCKAKCHKCSRIGPNFPCQQMDNFSKICKGCSKEFNNEECYNHHLKSNFCHNSKKCEKCGVIWNVTLNNRNGRSGHVCSERYCNTCFSFHDPKRGCYIKPLTPRKSKPYRFIAFDFETMQHKQGEKGKLHEVNFISAKINCPECISKVNNDCTVCGEDRTVTFSHQPFSNTSVDQQNITNDPLTDFVAWITSFSTDTVAFSHFGGRFDMVLVFKALYLQGLTPDMIKNGNKMYEMKVKNDKKCWIIFHDTYNLMPMPLASLVPAFALQVEDKPFFPHLSNNPKNYGKEILPTKEDYLANGMMPEKRVQFDKWFDQQKMSHSIWMNN
;
A
#
# COMPACT_ATOMS: atom_id res chain seq x y z
N MET A 1 -10.48 10.06 40.55
CA MET A 1 -9.70 11.07 39.79
C MET A 1 -8.30 11.03 40.37
N LEU A 2 -7.32 10.47 39.67
CA LEU A 2 -5.87 10.62 39.94
C LEU A 2 -5.13 9.95 38.77
N TRP A 3 -4.60 10.83 37.92
CA TRP A 3 -3.80 10.52 36.76
C TRP A 3 -2.41 10.10 37.27
N GLY A 4 -2.00 8.87 36.99
CA GLY A 4 -0.59 8.48 37.16
C GLY A 4 0.26 9.29 36.20
N GLU A 5 1.37 9.84 36.69
CA GLU A 5 2.24 10.69 35.87
C GLU A 5 2.68 9.94 34.60
N PRO A 6 2.58 10.58 33.42
CA PRO A 6 2.90 9.95 32.15
C PRO A 6 4.40 9.67 32.07
N PHE A 7 4.78 8.40 31.88
CA PHE A 7 6.15 8.06 31.50
C PHE A 7 6.38 8.45 30.04
N ASN A 8 7.48 9.16 29.77
CA ASN A 8 7.86 9.54 28.42
C ASN A 8 8.60 8.40 27.73
N VAL A 9 7.95 7.80 26.72
CA VAL A 9 8.63 6.98 25.72
C VAL A 9 9.05 7.89 24.58
N SER A 10 10.32 8.29 24.55
CA SER A 10 10.92 8.95 23.38
C SER A 10 11.26 7.91 22.32
N VAL A 11 10.25 7.52 21.55
CA VAL A 11 10.46 6.80 20.30
C VAL A 11 10.20 7.80 19.17
N THR A 12 11.27 8.11 18.44
CA THR A 12 11.20 8.83 17.17
C THR A 12 10.51 7.94 16.13
N THR A 13 9.19 7.86 16.20
CA THR A 13 8.36 7.38 15.10
C THR A 13 7.99 8.58 14.25
N ILE A 14 8.63 8.64 13.09
CA ILE A 14 8.40 9.59 12.01
C ILE A 14 6.96 9.38 11.50
N ASP A 15 6.03 10.21 11.95
CA ASP A 15 4.65 10.23 11.46
C ASP A 15 4.63 10.79 10.03
N LYS A 16 4.54 9.91 9.03
CA LYS A 16 4.47 10.27 7.60
C LYS A 16 3.34 11.25 7.26
N LYS A 17 2.32 11.41 8.13
CA LYS A 17 1.18 12.30 7.87
C LYS A 17 1.30 13.68 8.52
N ASN A 18 2.19 13.85 9.51
CA ASN A 18 2.36 15.11 10.25
C ASN A 18 3.80 15.63 10.31
N LEU A 19 4.76 14.98 9.64
CA LEU A 19 5.95 15.72 9.25
C LEU A 19 5.53 16.82 8.29
N PRO A 20 6.17 18.00 8.32
CA PRO A 20 6.38 18.71 7.07
C PRO A 20 7.20 17.74 6.21
N THR A 21 6.52 16.90 5.42
CA THR A 21 7.18 16.12 4.39
C THR A 21 7.47 17.09 3.26
N THR A 22 8.35 18.05 3.51
CA THR A 22 9.33 18.40 2.49
C THR A 22 10.24 17.16 2.42
N GLN A 23 9.74 16.10 1.77
CA GLN A 23 10.56 14.95 1.44
C GLN A 23 11.64 15.52 0.54
N THR A 24 12.82 15.77 1.09
CA THR A 24 13.88 16.41 0.34
C THR A 24 14.38 15.36 -0.66
N ILE A 25 13.87 15.42 -1.88
CA ILE A 25 14.27 14.51 -2.95
C ILE A 25 15.63 15.02 -3.45
N GLN A 26 16.69 14.56 -2.80
CA GLN A 26 18.05 15.03 -2.99
C GLN A 26 18.83 14.11 -3.92
N GLY A 27 19.54 14.73 -4.86
CA GLY A 27 20.44 14.06 -5.82
C GLY A 27 21.88 13.97 -5.32
N SER A 28 22.50 12.79 -5.40
CA SER A 28 23.91 12.45 -5.17
C SER A 28 24.30 11.19 -5.98
N GLY A 29 25.59 10.98 -6.23
CA GLY A 29 26.08 9.84 -7.02
C GLY A 29 26.01 8.51 -6.25
N GLY A 30 25.27 7.51 -6.77
CA GLY A 30 25.09 6.21 -6.10
C GLY A 30 24.74 5.05 -7.05
N LYS A 31 25.10 3.81 -6.67
CA LYS A 31 24.90 2.57 -7.46
C LYS A 31 23.56 1.87 -7.17
N SER A 32 23.04 1.19 -8.19
CA SER A 32 21.66 0.64 -8.31
C SER A 32 21.47 -0.79 -7.75
N THR A 33 20.32 -1.08 -7.13
CA THR A 33 19.71 -2.44 -7.07
C THR A 33 18.18 -2.40 -6.92
N ARG A 34 17.43 -2.79 -7.98
CA ARG A 34 16.05 -3.37 -8.07
C ARG A 34 15.57 -3.20 -9.53
N ARG A 35 14.98 -4.27 -10.12
CA ARG A 35 14.69 -4.40 -11.55
C ARG A 35 13.48 -3.55 -12.01
N ILE A 36 13.72 -2.29 -12.33
CA ILE A 36 13.03 -1.62 -13.43
C ILE A 36 13.81 -1.96 -14.71
N SER A 37 13.18 -1.98 -15.88
CA SER A 37 13.90 -2.19 -17.14
C SER A 37 14.87 -1.03 -17.38
N ASP A 38 16.12 -1.23 -16.98
CA ASP A 38 17.24 -0.29 -17.16
C ASP A 38 17.39 0.24 -18.60
N LYS A 39 16.88 -0.50 -19.59
CA LYS A 39 16.92 -0.13 -21.01
C LYS A 39 16.04 1.09 -21.35
N ASN A 40 15.14 1.46 -20.45
CA ASN A 40 14.08 2.43 -20.68
C ASN A 40 14.31 3.78 -19.98
N LEU A 41 15.31 3.85 -19.11
CA LEU A 41 15.76 5.09 -18.49
C LEU A 41 16.75 5.82 -19.41
N ILE A 42 16.75 7.14 -19.31
CA ILE A 42 17.86 7.99 -19.76
C ILE A 42 18.82 8.03 -18.58
N LYS A 43 19.76 7.07 -18.56
CA LYS A 43 20.69 6.92 -17.45
C LYS A 43 21.62 8.11 -17.35
N ILE A 44 21.69 8.70 -16.16
CA ILE A 44 22.63 9.78 -15.88
C ILE A 44 23.90 9.18 -15.28
N HIS A 45 25.02 9.51 -15.88
CA HIS A 45 26.34 9.12 -15.39
C HIS A 45 27.15 10.39 -15.21
N ASN A 46 27.22 10.87 -13.97
CA ASN A 46 27.95 12.07 -13.59
C ASN A 46 28.82 11.78 -12.36
N SER A 47 29.96 12.47 -12.26
CA SER A 47 30.87 12.42 -11.12
C SER A 47 30.60 13.53 -10.09
N ASP A 48 29.88 14.58 -10.49
CA ASP A 48 29.47 15.69 -9.64
C ASP A 48 28.12 15.40 -8.92
N ASN A 49 27.58 16.39 -8.20
CA ASN A 49 26.31 16.28 -7.49
C ASN A 49 25.10 16.77 -8.30
N PHE A 50 25.24 17.04 -9.60
CA PHE A 50 24.23 17.72 -10.42
C PHE A 50 23.22 16.78 -11.10
N CYS A 51 23.10 15.53 -10.64
CA CYS A 51 22.28 14.51 -11.30
C CYS A 51 20.82 14.94 -11.54
N LEU A 52 20.22 15.75 -10.65
CA LEU A 52 18.90 16.35 -10.86
C LEU A 52 18.85 17.21 -12.13
N PHE A 53 19.81 18.13 -12.29
CA PHE A 53 19.87 19.04 -13.45
C PHE A 53 20.22 18.30 -14.74
N TYR A 54 21.13 17.32 -14.68
CA TYR A 54 21.40 16.45 -15.82
C TYR A 54 20.15 15.70 -16.26
N ALA A 55 19.40 15.10 -15.32
CA ALA A 55 18.17 14.37 -15.62
C ALA A 55 17.10 15.28 -16.22
N LEU A 56 16.97 16.52 -15.71
CA LEU A 56 16.08 17.56 -16.25
C LEU A 56 16.46 17.93 -17.69
N ILE A 57 17.72 18.28 -17.95
CA ILE A 57 18.19 18.66 -19.30
C ILE A 57 18.09 17.49 -20.27
N ALA A 58 18.51 16.29 -19.88
CA ALA A 58 18.44 15.12 -20.74
C ALA A 58 16.99 14.81 -21.15
N SER A 59 16.06 14.90 -20.19
CA SER A 59 14.63 14.68 -20.45
C SER A 59 14.00 15.81 -21.29
N TYR A 60 14.43 17.06 -21.07
CA TYR A 60 14.02 18.22 -21.87
C TYR A 60 14.46 18.08 -23.33
N VAL A 61 15.75 17.84 -23.57
CA VAL A 61 16.33 17.69 -24.90
C VAL A 61 15.70 16.50 -25.63
N TYR A 62 15.51 15.38 -24.92
CA TYR A 62 14.86 14.19 -25.48
C TYR A 62 13.41 14.48 -25.92
N SER A 63 12.67 15.28 -25.17
CA SER A 63 11.25 15.54 -25.41
C SER A 63 10.99 16.60 -26.48
N ILE A 64 11.93 17.53 -26.69
CA ILE A 64 11.68 18.76 -27.48
C ILE A 64 12.52 18.81 -28.75
N CYS A 65 13.81 18.49 -28.67
CA CYS A 65 14.75 18.82 -29.74
C CYS A 65 14.60 17.93 -30.99
N SER A 66 13.71 16.93 -30.98
CA SER A 66 13.44 16.02 -32.11
C SER A 66 14.70 15.40 -32.73
N TRP A 67 15.73 15.17 -31.92
CA TRP A 67 17.01 14.62 -32.38
C TRP A 67 16.89 13.13 -32.72
N SER A 68 17.70 12.69 -33.68
CA SER A 68 17.88 11.26 -33.94
C SER A 68 18.47 10.57 -32.72
N ARG A 69 18.22 9.25 -32.58
CA ARG A 69 18.78 8.45 -31.48
C ARG A 69 20.31 8.54 -31.40
N SER A 70 20.99 8.58 -32.55
CA SER A 70 22.45 8.73 -32.59
C SER A 70 22.88 10.08 -32.04
N LYS A 71 22.28 11.18 -32.52
CA LYS A 71 22.65 12.53 -32.09
C LYS A 71 22.42 12.73 -30.58
N PHE A 72 21.31 12.22 -30.05
CA PHE A 72 21.05 12.26 -28.60
C PHE A 72 22.06 11.42 -27.81
N TYR A 73 22.43 10.23 -28.31
CA TYR A 73 23.47 9.43 -27.69
C TYR A 73 24.83 10.15 -27.71
N ASP A 74 25.18 10.78 -28.82
CA ASP A 74 26.44 11.52 -28.95
C ASP A 74 26.50 12.72 -28.02
N TYR A 75 25.37 13.39 -27.79
CA TYR A 75 25.22 14.44 -26.79
C TYR A 75 25.41 13.93 -25.35
N MET A 76 24.78 12.82 -24.99
CA MET A 76 24.86 12.24 -23.64
C MET A 76 26.25 11.68 -23.29
N HIS A 77 27.04 11.29 -24.31
CA HIS A 77 28.30 10.57 -24.15
C HIS A 77 29.52 11.32 -24.71
N ASP A 78 29.42 12.65 -24.90
CA ASP A 78 30.52 13.51 -25.34
C ASP A 78 31.20 13.06 -26.65
N ARG A 79 30.44 12.49 -27.59
CA ARG A 79 30.98 11.98 -28.87
C ARG A 79 30.81 12.97 -30.02
N PHE A 80 31.60 12.79 -31.07
CA PHE A 80 31.43 13.42 -32.38
C PHE A 80 31.11 14.93 -32.33
N GLY A 81 32.03 15.73 -31.77
CA GLY A 81 31.90 17.20 -31.73
C GLY A 81 30.93 17.76 -30.69
N MET A 82 30.32 16.90 -29.86
CA MET A 82 29.44 17.31 -28.74
C MET A 82 30.16 17.29 -27.37
N LYS A 83 31.50 17.24 -27.38
CA LYS A 83 32.30 17.10 -26.17
C LYS A 83 32.01 18.24 -25.17
N HIS A 84 31.72 17.88 -23.93
CA HIS A 84 31.34 18.76 -22.81
C HIS A 84 30.03 19.53 -22.99
N ARG A 85 29.28 19.29 -24.07
CA ARG A 85 28.07 20.07 -24.34
C ARG A 85 26.97 19.79 -23.32
N PHE A 86 26.78 18.53 -22.94
CA PHE A 86 25.76 18.16 -21.95
C PHE A 86 26.07 18.74 -20.57
N GLU A 87 27.35 18.73 -20.17
CA GLU A 87 27.83 19.38 -18.95
C GLU A 87 27.65 20.91 -19.01
N GLN A 88 28.01 21.54 -20.12
CA GLN A 88 27.85 22.99 -20.33
C GLN A 88 26.38 23.41 -20.29
N ASP A 89 25.48 22.70 -20.98
CA ASP A 89 24.05 22.99 -20.96
C ASP A 89 23.46 22.83 -19.55
N THR A 90 23.95 21.87 -18.78
CA THR A 90 23.56 21.65 -17.38
C THR A 90 24.02 22.81 -16.49
N LYS A 91 25.28 23.22 -16.58
CA LYS A 91 25.81 24.38 -15.83
C LYS A 91 25.13 25.69 -16.25
N ASN A 92 24.82 25.86 -17.52
CA ASN A 92 24.06 26.99 -18.03
C ASN A 92 22.64 27.02 -17.45
N LEU A 93 21.95 25.87 -17.36
CA LEU A 93 20.64 25.80 -16.71
C LEU A 93 20.76 26.21 -15.24
N MET A 94 21.72 25.64 -14.51
CA MET A 94 21.97 25.97 -13.10
C MET A 94 22.21 27.47 -12.92
N ALA A 95 23.08 28.08 -13.73
CA ALA A 95 23.33 29.52 -13.68
C ALA A 95 22.07 30.35 -13.96
N ASN A 96 21.25 29.96 -14.95
CA ASN A 96 20.02 30.68 -15.29
C ASN A 96 18.97 30.66 -14.16
N VAL A 97 18.92 29.60 -13.36
CA VAL A 97 17.99 29.48 -12.22
C VAL A 97 18.62 29.88 -10.89
N GLY A 98 19.85 30.39 -10.90
CA GLY A 98 20.58 30.80 -9.70
C GLY A 98 20.96 29.64 -8.78
N ALA A 99 21.19 28.44 -9.33
CA ALA A 99 21.65 27.29 -8.56
C ALA A 99 23.15 27.40 -8.26
N PRO A 100 23.57 27.44 -6.98
CA PRO A 100 24.98 27.45 -6.61
C PRO A 100 25.63 26.11 -7.00
N LEU A 101 26.91 26.12 -7.38
CA LEU A 101 27.61 24.92 -7.88
C LEU A 101 28.28 24.08 -6.79
N ASP A 102 28.41 24.62 -5.57
CA ASP A 102 29.11 24.02 -4.43
C ASP A 102 28.18 23.23 -3.48
N GLN A 103 26.89 23.11 -3.82
CA GLN A 103 25.97 22.30 -3.03
C GLN A 103 26.27 20.80 -3.12
N SER A 104 26.23 20.13 -1.97
CA SER A 104 26.42 18.68 -1.87
C SER A 104 25.25 17.90 -2.45
N THR A 105 24.04 18.46 -2.44
CA THR A 105 22.84 17.86 -3.02
C THR A 105 21.86 18.93 -3.48
N TYR A 106 20.99 18.58 -4.42
CA TYR A 106 19.94 19.46 -4.93
C TYR A 106 18.57 18.85 -4.68
N ASN A 107 17.74 19.54 -3.90
CA ASN A 107 16.38 19.12 -3.58
C ASN A 107 15.41 19.44 -4.73
N ALA A 108 14.73 18.42 -5.26
CA ALA A 108 13.76 18.61 -6.33
C ALA A 108 12.62 19.56 -5.96
N MET A 109 12.17 19.59 -4.71
CA MET A 109 11.11 20.50 -4.27
C MET A 109 11.50 21.97 -4.36
N GLU A 110 12.79 22.27 -4.31
CA GLU A 110 13.30 23.64 -4.43
C GLU A 110 13.66 23.97 -5.89
N TRP A 111 14.37 23.06 -6.56
CA TRP A 111 15.01 23.36 -7.84
C TRP A 111 14.12 23.07 -9.05
N VAL A 112 13.24 22.07 -8.98
CA VAL A 112 12.32 21.79 -10.10
C VAL A 112 11.36 22.96 -10.35
N PRO A 113 10.74 23.59 -9.35
CA PRO A 113 9.93 24.79 -9.58
C PRO A 113 10.65 25.88 -10.36
N LYS A 114 11.85 26.27 -9.90
CA LYS A 114 12.67 27.30 -10.54
C LYS A 114 12.99 26.96 -12.01
N VAL A 115 13.33 25.70 -12.29
CA VAL A 115 13.60 25.22 -13.67
C VAL A 115 12.34 25.23 -14.54
N VAL A 116 11.22 24.71 -14.02
CA VAL A 116 9.96 24.63 -14.78
C VAL A 116 9.42 26.02 -15.08
N ASP A 117 9.44 26.94 -14.11
CA ASP A 117 9.00 28.32 -14.30
C ASP A 117 9.90 29.07 -15.30
N PHE A 118 11.22 28.85 -15.21
CA PHE A 118 12.17 29.36 -16.18
C PHE A 118 11.85 28.86 -17.60
N TRP A 119 11.63 27.57 -17.79
CA TRP A 119 11.28 27.02 -19.10
C TRP A 119 9.92 27.51 -19.60
N ASN A 120 8.91 27.60 -18.73
CA ASN A 120 7.59 28.12 -19.06
C ASN A 120 7.61 29.61 -19.43
N SER A 121 8.55 30.40 -18.86
CA SER A 121 8.71 31.82 -19.22
C SER A 121 9.29 32.04 -20.62
N ARG A 122 9.96 31.02 -21.19
CA ARG A 122 10.71 31.12 -22.45
C ARG A 122 10.10 30.32 -23.61
N ASN A 123 9.17 29.43 -23.35
CA ASN A 123 8.59 28.54 -24.37
C ASN A 123 7.07 28.69 -24.42
N GLU A 124 6.54 28.68 -25.64
CA GLU A 124 5.11 28.56 -25.88
C GLU A 124 4.68 27.09 -25.70
N GLY A 125 4.33 26.72 -24.47
CA GLY A 125 3.83 25.37 -24.15
C GLY A 125 4.25 24.92 -22.76
N GLY A 126 3.29 24.87 -21.84
CA GLY A 126 3.56 24.55 -20.44
C GLY A 126 4.24 23.19 -20.26
N PHE A 127 5.26 23.17 -19.40
CA PHE A 127 5.94 21.98 -18.90
C PHE A 127 5.36 21.55 -17.57
N LYS A 128 5.31 20.22 -17.37
CA LYS A 128 5.02 19.63 -16.06
C LYS A 128 5.98 18.50 -15.77
N VAL A 129 6.69 18.60 -14.65
CA VAL A 129 7.62 17.58 -14.20
C VAL A 129 6.89 16.56 -13.32
N TYR A 130 7.19 15.29 -13.53
CA TYR A 130 6.76 14.16 -12.71
C TYR A 130 7.98 13.36 -12.27
N ILE A 131 8.12 13.13 -10.96
CA ILE A 131 9.20 12.32 -10.39
C ILE A 131 8.58 11.06 -9.82
N PHE A 132 9.02 9.90 -10.31
CA PHE A 132 8.61 8.59 -9.81
C PHE A 132 9.67 8.03 -8.85
N GLY A 133 9.23 7.36 -7.80
CA GLY A 133 10.10 6.69 -6.84
C GLY A 133 10.01 5.16 -6.95
N GLU A 134 10.83 4.45 -6.19
CA GLU A 134 10.88 2.99 -6.19
C GLU A 134 9.63 2.30 -5.62
N SER A 135 8.84 3.01 -4.81
CA SER A 135 7.81 2.42 -3.95
C SER A 135 6.38 2.47 -4.51
N GLY A 136 6.16 2.90 -5.76
CA GLY A 136 4.80 2.90 -6.31
C GLY A 136 4.66 3.47 -7.72
N GLU A 137 3.49 3.23 -8.30
CA GLU A 137 3.13 3.68 -9.65
C GLU A 137 2.83 5.17 -9.72
N LYS A 138 2.59 5.82 -8.57
CA LYS A 138 2.27 7.25 -8.51
C LYS A 138 3.54 8.09 -8.41
N PRO A 139 3.57 9.30 -9.02
CA PRO A 139 4.65 10.24 -8.83
C PRO A 139 4.79 10.60 -7.34
N ILE A 140 6.03 10.59 -6.84
CA ILE A 140 6.36 11.07 -5.49
C ILE A 140 6.43 12.60 -5.44
N PHE A 141 6.62 13.26 -6.59
CA PHE A 141 6.58 14.71 -6.73
C PHE A 141 6.12 15.12 -8.13
N LYS A 142 5.43 16.26 -8.22
CA LYS A 142 5.00 16.87 -9.48
C LYS A 142 4.96 18.38 -9.37
N TYR A 143 5.32 19.08 -10.43
CA TYR A 143 5.27 20.54 -10.48
C TYR A 143 5.00 21.04 -11.90
N GLY A 144 4.16 22.07 -12.03
CA GLY A 144 3.71 22.66 -13.30
C GLY A 144 2.18 22.75 -13.40
N ASP A 145 1.69 23.57 -14.33
CA ASP A 145 0.25 23.80 -14.55
C ASP A 145 -0.49 22.49 -14.88
N GLU A 146 -1.76 22.39 -14.52
CA GLU A 146 -2.64 21.31 -14.97
C GLU A 146 -2.85 21.33 -16.49
N LYS A 147 -2.76 22.50 -17.13
CA LYS A 147 -2.71 22.64 -18.58
C LYS A 147 -1.26 22.69 -19.05
N TYR A 148 -0.74 21.55 -19.47
CA TYR A 148 0.62 21.42 -19.97
C TYR A 148 0.63 20.57 -21.25
N ASN A 149 1.60 20.84 -22.11
CA ASN A 149 1.76 20.14 -23.38
C ASN A 149 2.89 19.10 -23.31
N THR A 150 3.92 19.38 -22.51
CA THR A 150 5.16 18.58 -22.47
C THR A 150 5.41 18.04 -21.05
N PRO A 151 5.16 16.75 -20.80
CA PRO A 151 5.55 16.11 -19.55
C PRO A 151 7.06 15.83 -19.54
N ILE A 152 7.73 16.22 -18.47
CA ILE A 152 9.13 15.86 -18.19
C ILE A 152 9.11 14.80 -17.08
N LEU A 153 9.69 13.63 -17.36
CA LEU A 153 9.57 12.46 -16.49
C LEU A 153 10.93 12.10 -15.91
N LEU A 154 11.02 12.02 -14.58
CA LEU A 154 12.23 11.63 -13.87
C LEU A 154 11.97 10.39 -13.00
N TYR A 155 13.03 9.64 -12.73
CA TYR A 155 13.02 8.51 -11.83
C TYR A 155 14.04 8.75 -10.71
N TYR A 156 13.61 8.59 -9.46
CA TYR A 156 14.42 8.81 -8.27
C TYR A 156 14.66 7.51 -7.52
N LYS A 157 15.94 7.16 -7.34
CA LYS A 157 16.35 5.95 -6.63
C LYS A 157 17.75 6.09 -6.05
N ASN A 158 17.96 5.59 -4.83
CA ASN A 158 19.28 5.58 -4.17
C ASN A 158 19.95 6.96 -4.17
N GLN A 159 19.16 8.00 -3.89
CA GLN A 159 19.58 9.40 -3.97
C GLN A 159 20.01 9.88 -5.36
N HIS A 160 19.73 9.15 -6.44
CA HIS A 160 20.11 9.52 -7.79
C HIS A 160 18.88 9.80 -8.68
N PHE A 161 19.03 10.70 -9.65
CA PHE A 161 18.00 11.02 -10.64
C PHE A 161 18.39 10.53 -12.04
N ASP A 162 17.49 9.76 -12.63
CA ASP A 162 17.53 9.39 -14.04
C ASP A 162 16.38 10.06 -14.80
N GLY A 163 16.54 10.27 -16.11
CA GLY A 163 15.44 10.65 -16.98
C GLY A 163 14.58 9.44 -17.37
N VAL A 164 13.31 9.66 -17.68
CA VAL A 164 12.39 8.61 -18.15
C VAL A 164 11.89 8.98 -19.55
N ARG A 165 12.08 8.07 -20.52
CA ARG A 165 11.67 8.32 -21.91
C ARG A 165 10.15 8.40 -22.04
N ARG A 166 9.44 7.41 -21.49
CA ARG A 166 7.97 7.35 -21.44
C ARG A 166 7.55 6.68 -20.14
N ALA A 167 6.49 7.17 -19.51
CA ALA A 167 5.95 6.57 -18.28
C ALA A 167 5.58 5.10 -18.48
N SER A 168 5.06 4.73 -19.66
CA SER A 168 4.74 3.32 -19.96
C SER A 168 5.97 2.40 -19.95
N ASP A 169 7.12 2.93 -20.35
CA ASP A 169 8.37 2.16 -20.38
C ASP A 169 8.91 1.89 -18.96
N LEU A 170 8.50 2.69 -17.97
CA LEU A 170 8.88 2.55 -16.56
C LEU A 170 8.14 1.39 -15.88
N PHE A 171 6.85 1.23 -16.18
CA PHE A 171 5.97 0.25 -15.52
C PHE A 171 5.73 -1.03 -16.32
N GLY A 172 6.14 -1.06 -17.61
CA GLY A 172 5.86 -2.19 -18.51
C GLY A 172 4.42 -2.23 -19.02
N GLU A 173 3.59 -1.27 -18.63
CA GLU A 173 2.19 -1.11 -19.05
C GLU A 173 1.91 0.32 -19.47
N ALA A 174 0.83 0.56 -20.22
CA ALA A 174 0.46 1.92 -20.58
C ALA A 174 0.11 2.73 -19.33
N TYR A 175 0.60 3.97 -19.24
CA TYR A 175 0.40 4.83 -18.07
C TYR A 175 -0.30 6.13 -18.43
N CYS A 176 -1.26 6.56 -17.61
CA CYS A 176 -1.93 7.84 -17.76
C CYS A 176 -1.46 8.85 -16.71
N LEU A 177 -0.73 9.89 -17.13
CA LEU A 177 -0.26 10.95 -16.23
C LEU A 177 -1.40 11.71 -15.54
N ALA A 178 -2.49 12.01 -16.26
CA ALA A 178 -3.63 12.74 -15.71
C ALA A 178 -4.45 11.93 -14.68
N CYS A 179 -4.42 10.59 -14.77
CA CYS A 179 -5.12 9.71 -13.83
C CYS A 179 -4.19 9.02 -12.83
N GLU A 180 -2.88 9.17 -13.00
CA GLU A 180 -1.81 8.58 -12.20
C GLU A 180 -2.00 7.08 -11.97
N LYS A 181 -2.22 6.33 -13.07
CA LYS A 181 -2.42 4.88 -13.04
C LYS A 181 -2.00 4.18 -14.33
N THR A 182 -1.62 2.91 -14.17
CA THR A 182 -1.43 1.94 -15.26
C THR A 182 -2.76 1.47 -15.85
N TYR A 183 -2.72 1.01 -17.10
CA TYR A 183 -3.85 0.36 -17.76
C TYR A 183 -3.39 -0.58 -18.89
N HIS A 184 -4.06 -1.72 -19.03
CA HIS A 184 -3.76 -2.69 -20.09
C HIS A 184 -4.33 -2.29 -21.46
N ARG A 185 -5.57 -1.76 -21.49
CA ARG A 185 -6.28 -1.39 -22.72
C ARG A 185 -6.74 0.05 -22.67
N GLN A 186 -6.44 0.80 -23.72
CA GLN A 186 -6.85 2.21 -23.82
C GLN A 186 -8.37 2.39 -23.80
N SER A 187 -9.12 1.45 -24.38
CA SER A 187 -10.60 1.43 -24.35
C SER A 187 -11.14 1.49 -22.92
N ASP A 188 -10.60 0.64 -22.04
CA ASP A 188 -11.09 0.42 -20.69
C ASP A 188 -10.77 1.65 -19.83
N HIS A 189 -9.59 2.22 -20.04
CA HIS A 189 -9.19 3.45 -19.37
C HIS A 189 -10.00 4.67 -19.85
N SER A 190 -10.20 4.81 -21.17
CA SER A 190 -10.87 5.97 -21.77
C SER A 190 -12.29 6.21 -21.22
N ALA A 191 -12.98 5.17 -20.75
CA ALA A 191 -14.28 5.31 -20.12
C ALA A 191 -14.24 6.23 -18.87
N SER A 192 -13.16 6.17 -18.09
CA SER A 192 -12.99 6.88 -16.81
C SER A 192 -11.87 7.93 -16.80
N CYS A 193 -11.14 8.10 -17.90
CA CYS A 193 -10.01 9.01 -17.98
C CYS A 193 -10.45 10.48 -17.83
N LYS A 194 -9.72 11.25 -17.00
CA LYS A 194 -9.94 12.68 -16.76
C LYS A 194 -9.53 13.53 -17.96
N ALA A 195 -8.42 13.18 -18.61
CA ALA A 195 -7.88 13.90 -19.76
C ALA A 195 -8.28 13.18 -21.06
N LYS A 196 -9.60 13.12 -21.32
CA LYS A 196 -10.17 12.51 -22.53
C LYS A 196 -10.96 13.50 -23.35
N CYS A 197 -10.97 13.30 -24.66
CA CYS A 197 -11.92 13.99 -25.52
C CYS A 197 -13.23 13.18 -25.61
N HIS A 198 -14.36 13.76 -25.17
CA HIS A 198 -15.67 13.11 -25.30
C HIS A 198 -16.16 12.96 -26.76
N LYS A 199 -15.54 13.67 -27.71
CA LYS A 199 -15.91 13.65 -29.12
C LYS A 199 -15.17 12.55 -29.91
N CYS A 200 -13.85 12.42 -29.72
CA CYS A 200 -13.00 11.47 -30.44
C CYS A 200 -12.38 10.36 -29.57
N SER A 201 -12.62 10.34 -28.26
CA SER A 201 -12.15 9.34 -27.29
C SER A 201 -10.64 9.23 -27.06
N ARG A 202 -9.82 10.07 -27.72
CA ARG A 202 -8.39 10.17 -27.45
C ARG A 202 -8.14 10.66 -26.03
N ILE A 203 -7.05 10.18 -25.44
CA ILE A 203 -6.64 10.47 -24.06
C ILE A 203 -5.20 11.00 -24.02
N GLY A 204 -4.86 11.76 -22.98
CA GLY A 204 -3.52 12.32 -22.78
C GLY A 204 -3.55 13.80 -22.41
N PRO A 205 -2.38 14.41 -22.18
CA PRO A 205 -2.28 15.79 -21.70
C PRO A 205 -2.92 16.82 -22.63
N ASN A 206 -2.92 16.56 -23.95
CA ASN A 206 -3.47 17.45 -24.97
C ASN A 206 -5.00 17.30 -25.16
N PHE A 207 -5.71 16.66 -24.22
CA PHE A 207 -7.15 16.41 -24.32
C PHE A 207 -7.91 16.99 -23.11
N PRO A 208 -9.11 17.54 -23.30
CA PRO A 208 -9.96 17.49 -24.51
C PRO A 208 -9.40 18.31 -25.68
N CYS A 209 -9.69 17.87 -26.93
CA CYS A 209 -9.24 18.58 -28.13
C CYS A 209 -9.63 20.06 -28.07
N GLN A 210 -8.65 20.95 -28.27
CA GLN A 210 -8.87 22.39 -28.32
C GLN A 210 -9.65 22.80 -29.57
N GLN A 211 -10.40 23.89 -29.45
CA GLN A 211 -11.07 24.49 -30.59
C GLN A 211 -10.03 25.15 -31.50
N MET A 212 -10.21 24.99 -32.81
CA MET A 212 -9.45 25.69 -33.84
C MET A 212 -10.39 26.67 -34.52
N ASP A 213 -9.90 27.89 -34.76
CA ASP A 213 -10.65 28.90 -35.48
C ASP A 213 -10.99 28.39 -36.89
N ASN A 214 -12.19 28.73 -37.38
CA ASN A 214 -12.68 28.45 -38.74
C ASN A 214 -12.96 26.97 -39.10
N PHE A 215 -13.08 26.06 -38.13
CA PHE A 215 -13.59 24.70 -38.38
C PHE A 215 -14.85 24.42 -37.56
N SER A 216 -15.96 24.07 -38.23
CA SER A 216 -17.15 23.49 -37.58
C SER A 216 -17.78 22.44 -38.50
N LYS A 217 -17.87 21.19 -38.02
CA LYS A 217 -18.55 20.10 -38.73
C LYS A 217 -19.39 19.27 -37.78
N ILE A 218 -20.54 18.81 -38.27
CA ILE A 218 -21.42 17.87 -37.54
C ILE A 218 -21.27 16.49 -38.18
N CYS A 219 -20.97 15.48 -37.36
CA CYS A 219 -20.90 14.09 -37.82
C CYS A 219 -22.32 13.54 -38.07
N LYS A 220 -22.63 13.15 -39.31
CA LYS A 220 -23.92 12.57 -39.69
C LYS A 220 -24.26 11.26 -38.96
N GLY A 221 -23.26 10.49 -38.51
CA GLY A 221 -23.49 9.20 -37.85
C GLY A 221 -23.78 9.28 -36.34
N CYS A 222 -23.42 10.39 -35.69
CA CYS A 222 -23.55 10.52 -34.23
C CYS A 222 -24.03 11.89 -33.74
N SER A 223 -24.31 12.82 -34.66
CA SER A 223 -24.80 14.19 -34.42
C SER A 223 -23.92 15.05 -33.50
N LYS A 224 -22.65 14.66 -33.28
CA LYS A 224 -21.67 15.46 -32.54
C LYS A 224 -21.09 16.55 -33.42
N GLU A 225 -20.89 17.73 -32.83
CA GLU A 225 -20.26 18.88 -33.45
C GLU A 225 -18.76 18.92 -33.12
N PHE A 226 -17.92 19.19 -34.10
CA PHE A 226 -16.45 19.20 -34.02
C PHE A 226 -15.92 20.54 -34.48
N ASN A 227 -15.07 21.14 -33.63
CA ASN A 227 -14.45 22.44 -33.90
C ASN A 227 -12.93 22.31 -34.07
N ASN A 228 -12.49 21.13 -34.51
CA ASN A 228 -11.09 20.77 -34.68
C ASN A 228 -11.04 19.69 -35.76
N GLU A 229 -10.34 19.97 -36.85
CA GLU A 229 -10.30 19.09 -38.02
C GLU A 229 -9.66 17.74 -37.71
N GLU A 230 -8.56 17.74 -36.97
CA GLU A 230 -7.86 16.53 -36.58
C GLU A 230 -8.75 15.64 -35.66
N CYS A 231 -9.52 16.27 -34.76
CA CYS A 231 -10.52 15.60 -33.92
C CYS A 231 -11.61 14.93 -34.78
N TYR A 232 -12.12 15.63 -35.79
CA TYR A 232 -13.14 15.12 -36.71
C TYR A 232 -12.62 13.96 -37.57
N ASN A 233 -11.44 14.13 -38.18
CA ASN A 233 -10.83 13.11 -39.04
C ASN A 233 -10.48 11.84 -38.24
N HIS A 234 -9.95 11.99 -37.03
CA HIS A 234 -9.71 10.84 -36.14
C HIS A 234 -11.02 10.15 -35.75
N HIS A 235 -12.07 10.92 -35.45
CA HIS A 235 -13.38 10.38 -35.10
C HIS A 235 -13.97 9.52 -36.24
N LEU A 236 -13.84 9.97 -37.49
CA LEU A 236 -14.26 9.20 -38.67
C LEU A 236 -13.39 7.95 -38.88
N LYS A 237 -12.06 8.11 -38.86
CA LYS A 237 -11.11 7.01 -39.08
C LYS A 237 -11.26 5.89 -38.04
N SER A 238 -11.57 6.25 -36.80
CA SER A 238 -11.76 5.29 -35.69
C SER A 238 -13.18 4.71 -35.59
N ASN A 239 -14.13 5.18 -36.40
CA ASN A 239 -15.55 4.82 -36.31
C ASN A 239 -16.15 5.00 -34.89
N PHE A 240 -15.67 5.99 -34.13
CA PHE A 240 -16.11 6.18 -32.75
C PHE A 240 -17.60 6.58 -32.63
N CYS A 241 -18.21 7.05 -33.72
CA CYS A 241 -19.64 7.31 -33.84
C CYS A 241 -20.52 6.10 -33.48
N HIS A 242 -20.03 4.87 -33.65
CA HIS A 242 -20.75 3.65 -33.27
C HIS A 242 -20.83 3.44 -31.75
N ASN A 243 -19.86 3.97 -31.01
CA ASN A 243 -19.76 3.77 -29.57
C ASN A 243 -20.42 4.89 -28.78
N SER A 244 -20.53 6.08 -29.35
CA SER A 244 -21.10 7.23 -28.66
C SER A 244 -21.76 8.23 -29.60
N LYS A 245 -22.98 8.65 -29.23
CA LYS A 245 -23.83 9.58 -29.99
C LYS A 245 -24.26 10.76 -29.13
N LYS A 246 -24.61 11.88 -29.77
CA LYS A 246 -25.22 13.05 -29.15
C LYS A 246 -26.73 12.98 -29.42
N CYS A 247 -27.54 13.16 -28.38
CA CYS A 247 -28.99 13.30 -28.55
C CYS A 247 -29.32 14.66 -29.16
N GLU A 248 -30.16 14.69 -30.19
CA GLU A 248 -30.57 15.94 -30.86
C GLU A 248 -31.56 16.75 -30.01
N LYS A 249 -32.33 16.10 -29.14
CA LYS A 249 -33.33 16.76 -28.28
C LYS A 249 -32.72 17.43 -27.04
N CYS A 250 -31.83 16.72 -26.34
CA CYS A 250 -31.29 17.19 -25.05
C CYS A 250 -29.78 17.50 -25.08
N GLY A 251 -29.11 17.29 -26.22
CA GLY A 251 -27.67 17.54 -26.38
C GLY A 251 -26.73 16.59 -25.63
N VAL A 252 -27.27 15.64 -24.85
CA VAL A 252 -26.46 14.71 -24.04
C VAL A 252 -25.68 13.76 -24.94
N ILE A 253 -24.37 13.63 -24.68
CA ILE A 253 -23.53 12.60 -25.28
C ILE A 253 -23.69 11.31 -24.48
N TRP A 254 -24.15 10.25 -25.12
CA TRP A 254 -24.43 8.96 -24.52
C TRP A 254 -23.58 7.85 -25.14
N ASN A 255 -23.38 6.77 -24.38
CA ASN A 255 -22.67 5.57 -24.81
C ASN A 255 -23.67 4.55 -25.37
N VAL A 256 -23.44 4.09 -26.61
CA VAL A 256 -24.38 3.23 -27.34
C VAL A 256 -24.53 1.87 -26.66
N THR A 257 -23.41 1.21 -26.33
CA THR A 257 -23.43 -0.09 -25.65
C THR A 257 -24.17 -0.03 -24.32
N LEU A 258 -23.94 0.99 -23.50
CA LEU A 258 -24.58 1.13 -22.20
C LEU A 258 -26.09 1.35 -22.32
N ASN A 259 -26.52 2.18 -23.28
CA ASN A 259 -27.94 2.52 -23.47
C ASN A 259 -28.71 1.48 -24.28
N ASN A 260 -28.02 0.52 -24.92
CA ASN A 260 -28.64 -0.60 -25.63
C ASN A 260 -28.67 -1.91 -24.80
N ARG A 261 -28.12 -1.90 -23.59
CA ARG A 261 -28.17 -3.06 -22.67
C ARG A 261 -29.61 -3.36 -22.26
N ASN A 262 -29.86 -4.63 -21.94
CA ASN A 262 -31.13 -5.13 -21.42
C ASN A 262 -32.33 -4.79 -22.32
N GLY A 263 -32.15 -4.84 -23.65
CA GLY A 263 -33.22 -4.62 -24.63
C GLY A 263 -33.62 -3.15 -24.82
N ARG A 264 -32.92 -2.19 -24.21
CA ARG A 264 -33.19 -0.77 -24.43
C ARG A 264 -32.81 -0.36 -25.85
N SER A 265 -33.60 0.53 -26.46
CA SER A 265 -33.38 1.06 -27.80
C SER A 265 -32.70 2.44 -27.78
N GLY A 266 -31.58 2.56 -27.06
CA GLY A 266 -30.78 3.77 -27.02
C GLY A 266 -31.15 4.76 -25.90
N HIS A 267 -30.76 6.03 -26.12
CA HIS A 267 -30.90 7.08 -25.12
C HIS A 267 -32.36 7.53 -24.94
N VAL A 268 -32.78 7.67 -23.69
CA VAL A 268 -34.04 8.29 -23.28
C VAL A 268 -33.71 9.58 -22.54
N CYS A 269 -34.30 10.69 -22.97
CA CYS A 269 -34.08 11.99 -22.34
C CYS A 269 -34.54 11.97 -20.88
N SER A 270 -33.87 12.76 -20.04
CA SER A 270 -34.08 12.84 -18.58
C SER A 270 -33.66 11.61 -17.77
N GLU A 271 -33.35 10.47 -18.40
CA GLU A 271 -32.81 9.31 -17.70
C GLU A 271 -31.27 9.31 -17.69
N ARG A 272 -30.69 8.82 -16.60
CA ARG A 272 -29.26 8.53 -16.51
C ARG A 272 -29.03 7.16 -15.91
N TYR A 273 -27.94 6.52 -16.33
CA TYR A 273 -27.51 5.27 -15.73
C TYR A 273 -26.95 5.52 -14.33
N CYS A 274 -27.47 4.80 -13.34
CA CYS A 274 -27.00 4.85 -11.97
C CYS A 274 -26.07 3.66 -11.68
N ASN A 275 -24.84 3.94 -11.28
CA ASN A 275 -23.87 2.91 -10.88
C ASN A 275 -24.25 2.21 -9.56
N THR A 276 -25.17 2.78 -8.78
CA THR A 276 -25.60 2.22 -7.49
C THR A 276 -26.65 1.13 -7.66
N CYS A 277 -27.71 1.39 -8.44
CA CYS A 277 -28.78 0.41 -8.68
C CYS A 277 -28.63 -0.35 -10.01
N PHE A 278 -27.60 -0.04 -10.81
CA PHE A 278 -27.33 -0.64 -12.13
C PHE A 278 -28.52 -0.50 -13.10
N SER A 279 -29.30 0.58 -12.97
CA SER A 279 -30.49 0.85 -13.80
C SER A 279 -30.50 2.30 -14.31
N PHE A 280 -31.32 2.56 -15.33
CA PHE A 280 -31.61 3.90 -15.82
C PHE A 280 -32.85 4.46 -15.12
N HIS A 281 -32.73 5.67 -14.59
CA HIS A 281 -33.86 6.40 -14.04
C HIS A 281 -33.58 7.90 -14.08
N ASP A 282 -34.62 8.71 -13.88
CA ASP A 282 -34.48 10.15 -13.67
C ASP A 282 -33.74 10.39 -12.34
N PRO A 283 -32.61 11.12 -12.33
CA PRO A 283 -31.92 11.50 -11.09
C PRO A 283 -32.82 12.22 -10.08
N LYS A 284 -33.82 12.97 -10.53
CA LYS A 284 -34.76 13.71 -9.68
C LYS A 284 -35.72 12.81 -8.92
N ARG A 285 -36.05 11.63 -9.46
CA ARG A 285 -36.95 10.66 -8.81
C ARG A 285 -36.27 9.87 -7.69
N GLY A 286 -34.95 10.03 -7.51
CA GLY A 286 -34.16 9.24 -6.57
C GLY A 286 -33.83 7.85 -7.11
N CYS A 287 -32.89 7.18 -6.43
CA CYS A 287 -32.43 5.84 -6.76
C CYS A 287 -33.18 4.81 -5.92
N TYR A 288 -34.01 3.97 -6.55
CA TYR A 288 -34.60 2.83 -5.85
C TYR A 288 -33.58 1.70 -5.74
N ILE A 289 -32.84 1.68 -4.62
CA ILE A 289 -31.89 0.63 -4.31
C ILE A 289 -32.69 -0.58 -3.83
N LYS A 290 -32.75 -1.63 -4.66
CA LYS A 290 -33.31 -2.92 -4.22
C LYS A 290 -32.51 -3.42 -3.01
N PRO A 291 -33.15 -4.06 -2.01
CA PRO A 291 -32.44 -4.70 -0.92
C PRO A 291 -31.32 -5.58 -1.49
N LEU A 292 -30.09 -5.39 -1.01
CA LEU A 292 -28.97 -6.21 -1.43
C LEU A 292 -29.31 -7.65 -1.08
N THR A 293 -29.54 -8.49 -2.08
CA THR A 293 -29.52 -9.94 -1.86
C THR A 293 -28.11 -10.28 -1.38
N PRO A 294 -27.95 -10.82 -0.15
CA PRO A 294 -26.63 -11.18 0.35
C PRO A 294 -25.98 -12.10 -0.68
N ARG A 295 -24.78 -11.75 -1.16
CA ARG A 295 -24.02 -12.69 -1.98
C ARG A 295 -23.81 -13.94 -1.15
N LYS A 296 -24.03 -15.13 -1.72
CA LYS A 296 -23.69 -16.39 -1.05
C LYS A 296 -22.23 -16.27 -0.59
N SER A 297 -22.02 -16.30 0.73
CA SER A 297 -20.70 -16.21 1.32
C SER A 297 -19.87 -17.37 0.81
N LYS A 298 -18.65 -17.10 0.36
CA LYS A 298 -17.67 -18.17 0.17
C LYS A 298 -17.36 -18.79 1.53
N PRO A 299 -17.02 -20.08 1.59
CA PRO A 299 -16.52 -20.68 2.83
C PRO A 299 -15.23 -19.97 3.26
N TYR A 300 -15.11 -19.69 4.55
CA TYR A 300 -13.93 -19.05 5.14
C TYR A 300 -13.70 -19.62 6.54
N ARG A 301 -12.47 -19.46 7.04
CA ARG A 301 -12.06 -19.92 8.38
C ARG A 301 -11.64 -18.75 9.26
N PHE A 302 -11.77 -18.95 10.55
CA PHE A 302 -11.25 -18.14 11.64
C PHE A 302 -10.03 -18.83 12.25
N ILE A 303 -9.02 -18.05 12.61
CA ILE A 303 -7.88 -18.51 13.40
C ILE A 303 -7.72 -17.57 14.58
N ALA A 304 -8.00 -18.01 15.80
CA ALA A 304 -7.63 -17.27 17.00
C ALA A 304 -6.21 -17.67 17.40
N PHE A 305 -5.31 -16.71 17.60
CA PHE A 305 -3.92 -17.00 17.95
C PHE A 305 -3.38 -16.05 19.01
N ASP A 306 -2.37 -16.52 19.75
CA ASP A 306 -1.68 -15.78 20.82
C ASP A 306 -0.20 -16.19 20.85
N PHE A 307 0.69 -15.23 21.09
CA PHE A 307 2.13 -15.46 21.16
C PHE A 307 2.66 -15.30 22.58
N GLU A 308 3.50 -16.24 23.00
CA GLU A 308 4.40 -16.03 24.12
C GLU A 308 5.80 -15.69 23.62
N THR A 309 6.44 -14.76 24.31
CA THR A 309 7.74 -14.22 23.93
C THR A 309 8.74 -14.32 25.08
N MET A 310 9.99 -14.58 24.72
CA MET A 310 11.13 -14.47 25.59
C MET A 310 11.67 -13.04 25.53
N GLN A 311 12.24 -12.57 26.65
CA GLN A 311 12.79 -11.22 26.78
C GLN A 311 14.25 -11.23 27.30
N HIS A 312 14.98 -12.31 27.03
CA HIS A 312 16.32 -12.54 27.58
C HIS A 312 17.44 -11.81 26.82
N LYS A 313 17.17 -11.33 25.59
CA LYS A 313 18.12 -10.57 24.77
C LYS A 313 17.92 -9.06 24.97
N GLN A 314 19.02 -8.32 25.10
CA GLN A 314 18.99 -6.86 25.15
C GLN A 314 19.13 -6.28 23.74
N GLY A 315 18.25 -5.36 23.37
CA GLY A 315 18.33 -4.55 22.16
C GLY A 315 18.68 -3.09 22.47
N GLU A 316 18.83 -2.27 21.41
CA GLU A 316 19.24 -0.85 21.53
C GLU A 316 18.31 0.01 22.40
N LYS A 317 17.02 -0.34 22.48
CA LYS A 317 15.99 0.43 23.21
C LYS A 317 15.32 -0.35 24.35
N GLY A 318 15.89 -1.47 24.78
CA GLY A 318 15.32 -2.32 25.83
C GLY A 318 15.35 -3.80 25.49
N LYS A 319 14.60 -4.62 26.24
CA LYS A 319 14.53 -6.07 26.03
C LYS A 319 13.87 -6.39 24.68
N LEU A 320 14.47 -7.28 23.91
CA LEU A 320 13.94 -7.75 22.64
C LEU A 320 12.95 -8.89 22.88
N HIS A 321 11.75 -8.76 22.33
CA HIS A 321 10.76 -9.82 22.32
C HIS A 321 11.03 -10.79 21.17
N GLU A 322 11.22 -12.06 21.49
CA GLU A 322 11.43 -13.16 20.54
C GLU A 322 10.37 -14.24 20.80
N VAL A 323 9.59 -14.58 19.78
CA VAL A 323 8.49 -15.56 19.91
C VAL A 323 9.08 -16.95 20.12
N ASN A 324 8.63 -17.65 21.15
CA ASN A 324 9.07 -19.02 21.44
C ASN A 324 7.94 -20.02 21.54
N PHE A 325 6.70 -19.53 21.64
CA PHE A 325 5.51 -20.36 21.65
C PHE A 325 4.36 -19.60 21.00
N ILE A 326 3.61 -20.29 20.15
CA ILE A 326 2.42 -19.79 19.47
C ILE A 326 1.33 -20.84 19.66
N SER A 327 0.15 -20.39 20.08
CA SER A 327 -1.06 -21.21 20.06
C SER A 327 -2.02 -20.66 19.01
N ALA A 328 -2.60 -21.55 18.21
CA ALA A 328 -3.59 -21.20 17.19
C ALA A 328 -4.78 -22.17 17.22
N LYS A 329 -5.99 -21.62 17.20
CA LYS A 329 -7.25 -22.37 17.17
C LYS A 329 -8.04 -22.05 15.91
N ILE A 330 -8.42 -23.07 15.16
CA ILE A 330 -9.05 -22.97 13.83
C ILE A 330 -10.51 -23.37 13.90
N ASN A 331 -11.41 -22.51 13.38
CA ASN A 331 -12.84 -22.79 13.29
C ASN A 331 -13.46 -22.08 12.08
N CYS A 332 -14.52 -22.62 11.47
CA CYS A 332 -15.34 -21.91 10.48
C CYS A 332 -16.69 -21.53 11.11
N PRO A 333 -17.49 -20.64 10.49
CA PRO A 333 -18.80 -20.25 11.03
C PRO A 333 -19.73 -21.44 11.34
N GLU A 334 -19.70 -22.47 10.49
CA GLU A 334 -20.49 -23.69 10.68
C GLU A 334 -19.98 -24.52 11.86
N CYS A 335 -18.67 -24.73 11.96
CA CYS A 335 -18.04 -25.50 13.05
C CYS A 335 -18.16 -24.85 14.43
N ILE A 336 -18.28 -23.52 14.50
CA ILE A 336 -18.56 -22.81 15.76
C ILE A 336 -19.95 -23.19 16.28
N SER A 337 -20.92 -23.36 15.37
CA SER A 337 -22.31 -23.66 15.74
C SER A 337 -22.54 -25.15 15.96
N LYS A 338 -21.88 -26.00 15.15
CA LYS A 338 -21.97 -27.45 15.24
C LYS A 338 -20.61 -28.05 14.89
N VAL A 339 -19.99 -28.70 15.88
CA VAL A 339 -18.70 -29.37 15.68
C VAL A 339 -18.82 -30.41 14.58
N ASN A 340 -17.92 -30.31 13.59
CA ASN A 340 -17.77 -31.26 12.50
C ASN A 340 -16.28 -31.53 12.31
N ASN A 341 -15.85 -32.75 12.61
CA ASN A 341 -14.45 -33.15 12.54
C ASN A 341 -13.97 -33.31 11.08
N ASP A 342 -14.86 -33.67 10.16
CA ASP A 342 -14.55 -33.87 8.73
C ASP A 342 -14.68 -32.57 7.90
N CYS A 343 -14.59 -31.41 8.55
CA CYS A 343 -14.78 -30.12 7.87
C CYS A 343 -13.55 -29.73 7.05
N THR A 344 -13.66 -29.78 5.72
CA THR A 344 -12.60 -29.39 4.78
C THR A 344 -12.15 -27.93 4.92
N VAL A 345 -13.02 -27.04 5.44
CA VAL A 345 -12.70 -25.63 5.67
C VAL A 345 -11.79 -25.43 6.87
N CYS A 346 -11.87 -26.30 7.88
CA CYS A 346 -11.06 -26.16 9.08
C CYS A 346 -9.87 -27.12 9.10
N GLY A 347 -10.00 -28.27 8.43
CA GLY A 347 -9.03 -29.35 8.49
C GLY A 347 -9.24 -30.27 9.69
N GLU A 348 -8.35 -31.25 9.82
CA GLU A 348 -8.32 -32.20 10.92
C GLU A 348 -7.80 -31.51 12.20
N ASP A 349 -6.67 -30.82 12.10
CA ASP A 349 -6.05 -30.13 13.25
C ASP A 349 -6.77 -28.80 13.58
N ARG A 350 -7.35 -28.70 14.78
CA ARG A 350 -8.07 -27.50 15.25
C ARG A 350 -7.28 -26.68 16.25
N THR A 351 -6.39 -27.32 16.99
CA THR A 351 -5.50 -26.70 17.96
C THR A 351 -4.09 -27.02 17.54
N VAL A 352 -3.42 -26.02 16.97
CA VAL A 352 -2.07 -26.13 16.42
C VAL A 352 -1.14 -25.23 17.22
N THR A 353 0.02 -25.76 17.61
CA THR A 353 1.06 -24.97 18.29
C THR A 353 2.36 -24.95 17.50
N PHE A 354 3.13 -23.88 17.66
CA PHE A 354 4.51 -23.76 17.21
C PHE A 354 5.37 -23.43 18.41
N SER A 355 6.35 -24.26 18.73
CA SER A 355 7.12 -24.10 19.97
C SER A 355 8.57 -24.56 19.83
N HIS A 356 9.45 -23.95 20.61
CA HIS A 356 10.85 -24.39 20.71
C HIS A 356 11.04 -25.78 21.29
N GLN A 357 10.08 -26.25 22.09
CA GLN A 357 10.16 -27.51 22.83
C GLN A 357 8.80 -28.22 22.85
N PRO A 358 8.80 -29.56 22.90
CA PRO A 358 7.58 -30.33 23.07
C PRO A 358 7.00 -30.20 24.49
N PHE A 359 5.69 -30.40 24.62
CA PHE A 359 5.00 -30.44 25.90
C PHE A 359 3.94 -31.54 25.93
N SER A 360 3.66 -32.09 27.12
CA SER A 360 2.74 -33.22 27.30
C SER A 360 1.53 -32.94 28.18
N ASN A 361 1.56 -31.84 28.94
CA ASN A 361 0.52 -31.55 29.95
C ASN A 361 -0.79 -31.01 29.37
N THR A 362 -0.79 -30.64 28.08
CA THR A 362 -1.95 -30.06 27.39
C THR A 362 -2.18 -30.81 26.10
N SER A 363 -3.40 -31.32 25.90
CA SER A 363 -3.79 -31.96 24.65
C SER A 363 -3.97 -30.91 23.55
N VAL A 364 -3.29 -31.09 22.43
CA VAL A 364 -3.45 -30.31 21.20
C VAL A 364 -3.43 -31.27 20.01
N ASP A 365 -4.04 -30.88 18.89
CA ASP A 365 -4.14 -31.75 17.72
C ASP A 365 -2.78 -31.86 17.00
N GLN A 366 -2.04 -30.75 16.94
CA GLN A 366 -0.72 -30.72 16.29
C GLN A 366 0.29 -29.85 17.07
N GLN A 367 1.47 -30.42 17.37
CA GLN A 367 2.63 -29.71 17.91
C GLN A 367 3.73 -29.58 16.84
N ASN A 368 3.98 -28.37 16.35
CA ASN A 368 5.11 -28.09 15.46
C ASN A 368 6.31 -27.64 16.27
N ILE A 369 7.27 -28.54 16.48
CA ILE A 369 8.51 -28.23 17.20
C ILE A 369 9.52 -27.64 16.23
N THR A 370 9.95 -26.40 16.49
CA THR A 370 10.79 -25.63 15.56
C THR A 370 11.67 -24.63 16.32
N ASN A 371 12.79 -24.24 15.70
CA ASN A 371 13.68 -23.21 16.23
C ASN A 371 13.22 -21.78 15.87
N ASP A 372 12.27 -21.62 14.95
CA ASP A 372 11.70 -20.32 14.59
C ASP A 372 10.16 -20.40 14.47
N PRO A 373 9.45 -20.40 15.62
CA PRO A 373 8.00 -20.53 15.65
C PRO A 373 7.28 -19.47 14.83
N LEU A 374 7.79 -18.24 14.80
CA LEU A 374 7.16 -17.13 14.10
C LEU A 374 7.22 -17.32 12.57
N THR A 375 8.39 -17.68 12.04
CA THR A 375 8.55 -17.93 10.61
C THR A 375 7.67 -19.10 10.16
N ASP A 376 7.65 -20.20 10.92
CA ASP A 376 6.87 -21.39 10.59
C ASP A 376 5.36 -21.15 10.71
N PHE A 377 4.92 -20.38 11.71
CA PHE A 377 3.53 -19.96 11.82
C PHE A 377 3.10 -19.12 10.61
N VAL A 378 3.94 -18.18 10.16
CA VAL A 378 3.64 -17.36 8.98
C VAL A 378 3.61 -18.20 7.71
N ALA A 379 4.54 -19.15 7.54
CA ALA A 379 4.52 -20.09 6.42
C ALA A 379 3.26 -20.96 6.44
N TRP A 380 2.87 -21.46 7.61
CA TRP A 380 1.67 -22.27 7.80
C TRP A 380 0.39 -21.49 7.47
N ILE A 381 0.18 -20.30 8.05
CA ILE A 381 -1.05 -19.54 7.82
C ILE A 381 -1.15 -19.05 6.37
N THR A 382 -0.02 -18.80 5.71
CA THR A 382 0.02 -18.41 4.29
C THR A 382 -0.19 -19.56 3.32
N SER A 383 -0.04 -20.81 3.78
CA SER A 383 -0.22 -22.01 2.96
C SER A 383 -1.69 -22.34 2.64
N PHE A 384 -2.65 -21.77 3.36
CA PHE A 384 -4.07 -22.16 3.22
C PHE A 384 -4.69 -21.82 1.86
N SER A 385 -5.60 -22.67 1.38
CA SER A 385 -6.35 -22.48 0.14
C SER A 385 -7.76 -21.90 0.37
N THR A 386 -8.05 -21.45 1.58
CA THR A 386 -9.33 -20.83 1.97
C THR A 386 -9.08 -19.44 2.52
N ASP A 387 -9.98 -18.50 2.22
CA ASP A 387 -9.96 -17.18 2.87
C ASP A 387 -9.99 -17.36 4.40
N THR A 388 -9.08 -16.64 5.07
CA THR A 388 -8.77 -16.82 6.48
C THR A 388 -8.82 -15.50 7.21
N VAL A 389 -9.53 -15.47 8.33
CA VAL A 389 -9.62 -14.32 9.23
C VAL A 389 -8.93 -14.69 10.55
N ALA A 390 -7.75 -14.12 10.77
CA ALA A 390 -6.93 -14.37 11.94
C ALA A 390 -7.17 -13.30 13.01
N PHE A 391 -7.35 -13.72 14.25
CA PHE A 391 -7.68 -12.89 15.40
C PHE A 391 -6.62 -13.05 16.47
N SER A 392 -6.10 -11.93 16.96
CA SER A 392 -5.33 -11.85 18.21
C SER A 392 -6.00 -10.83 19.12
N HIS A 393 -5.89 -11.00 20.44
CA HIS A 393 -6.50 -10.09 21.39
C HIS A 393 -5.49 -9.04 21.85
N PHE A 394 -5.75 -7.77 21.55
CA PHE A 394 -4.79 -6.67 21.72
C PHE A 394 -3.53 -6.79 20.83
N GLY A 395 -3.54 -7.72 19.86
CA GLY A 395 -2.39 -7.99 19.02
C GLY A 395 -2.02 -6.85 18.08
N GLY A 396 -2.92 -5.88 17.86
CA GLY A 396 -2.65 -4.67 17.08
C GLY A 396 -1.49 -3.81 17.59
N ARG A 397 -1.06 -4.03 18.85
CA ARG A 397 0.13 -3.41 19.46
C ARG A 397 1.24 -4.41 19.79
N PHE A 398 1.01 -5.70 19.58
CA PHE A 398 1.92 -6.78 19.99
C PHE A 398 2.01 -7.88 18.92
N ASP A 399 1.17 -8.92 18.97
CA ASP A 399 1.28 -10.11 18.12
C ASP A 399 1.32 -9.78 16.62
N MET A 400 0.41 -8.91 16.17
CA MET A 400 0.33 -8.51 14.76
C MET A 400 1.57 -7.73 14.31
N VAL A 401 2.27 -7.05 15.22
CA VAL A 401 3.53 -6.35 14.92
C VAL A 401 4.63 -7.36 14.60
N LEU A 402 4.68 -8.47 15.34
CA LEU A 402 5.62 -9.57 15.11
C LEU A 402 5.30 -10.31 13.81
N VAL A 403 4.01 -10.60 13.56
CA VAL A 403 3.55 -11.18 12.28
C VAL A 403 3.90 -10.27 11.11
N PHE A 404 3.66 -8.96 11.22
CA PHE A 404 3.98 -7.99 10.17
C PHE A 404 5.47 -8.03 9.81
N LYS A 405 6.35 -8.04 10.82
CA LYS A 405 7.80 -8.14 10.61
C LYS A 405 8.16 -9.42 9.84
N ALA A 406 7.60 -10.57 10.23
CA ALA A 406 7.87 -11.85 9.58
C ALA A 406 7.35 -11.89 8.13
N LEU A 407 6.12 -11.42 7.87
CA LEU A 407 5.58 -11.28 6.51
C LEU A 407 6.46 -10.38 5.64
N TYR A 408 6.91 -9.24 6.18
CA TYR A 408 7.77 -8.30 5.46
C TYR A 408 9.12 -8.90 5.08
N LEU A 409 9.75 -9.65 6.00
CA LEU A 409 11.02 -10.34 5.75
C LEU A 409 10.89 -11.45 4.71
N GLN A 410 9.71 -12.07 4.58
CA GLN A 410 9.38 -13.02 3.53
C GLN A 410 9.02 -12.37 2.18
N GLY A 411 9.10 -11.03 2.08
CA GLY A 411 8.81 -10.29 0.84
C GLY A 411 7.33 -10.00 0.59
N LEU A 412 6.45 -10.31 1.54
CA LEU A 412 5.03 -9.96 1.47
C LEU A 412 4.82 -8.53 1.99
N THR A 413 3.99 -7.76 1.28
CA THR A 413 3.66 -6.37 1.66
C THR A 413 2.16 -6.26 1.96
N PRO A 414 1.73 -6.44 3.22
CA PRO A 414 0.32 -6.37 3.58
C PRO A 414 -0.27 -4.96 3.46
N ASP A 415 -1.54 -4.88 3.06
CA ASP A 415 -2.37 -3.67 3.21
C ASP A 415 -2.75 -3.50 4.68
N MET A 416 -2.58 -2.31 5.25
CA MET A 416 -2.78 -2.08 6.69
C MET A 416 -3.73 -0.93 6.98
N ILE A 417 -4.61 -1.13 7.96
CA ILE A 417 -5.39 -0.06 8.61
C ILE A 417 -4.79 0.16 10.00
N LYS A 418 -4.26 1.37 10.24
CA LYS A 418 -3.61 1.73 11.51
C LYS A 418 -3.93 3.16 11.94
N ASN A 419 -3.87 3.41 13.24
CA ASN A 419 -3.86 4.75 13.84
C ASN A 419 -2.65 4.85 14.77
N GLY A 420 -1.70 5.72 14.45
CA GLY A 420 -0.39 5.74 15.10
C GLY A 420 0.28 4.37 15.06
N ASN A 421 0.64 3.86 16.23
CA ASN A 421 1.31 2.57 16.42
C ASN A 421 0.34 1.39 16.61
N LYS A 422 -0.98 1.64 16.63
CA LYS A 422 -1.97 0.57 16.74
C LYS A 422 -2.42 0.13 15.34
N MET A 423 -2.22 -1.14 15.02
CA MET A 423 -2.82 -1.78 13.85
C MET A 423 -4.23 -2.29 14.19
N TYR A 424 -5.20 -1.99 13.33
CA TYR A 424 -6.58 -2.50 13.43
C TYR A 424 -6.78 -3.70 12.53
N GLU A 425 -6.15 -3.66 11.36
CA GLU A 425 -6.28 -4.68 10.33
C GLU A 425 -4.99 -4.78 9.53
N MET A 426 -4.62 -5.99 9.15
CA MET A 426 -3.57 -6.29 8.19
C MET A 426 -4.08 -7.34 7.20
N LYS A 427 -4.05 -7.03 5.90
CA LYS A 427 -4.55 -7.88 4.81
C LYS A 427 -3.41 -8.27 3.90
N VAL A 428 -3.25 -9.56 3.65
CA VAL A 428 -2.28 -10.08 2.69
C VAL A 428 -2.95 -11.12 1.81
N LYS A 429 -2.51 -11.18 0.56
CA LYS A 429 -2.96 -12.20 -0.39
C LYS A 429 -1.84 -13.22 -0.55
N ASN A 430 -2.15 -14.49 -0.36
CA ASN A 430 -1.15 -15.54 -0.53
C ASN A 430 -1.00 -15.95 -2.02
N ASP A 431 -0.05 -16.84 -2.29
CA ASP A 431 0.24 -17.35 -3.65
C ASP A 431 -0.97 -18.04 -4.29
N LYS A 432 -1.85 -18.64 -3.46
CA LYS A 432 -3.11 -19.27 -3.89
C LYS A 432 -4.23 -18.26 -4.16
N LYS A 433 -3.95 -16.96 -4.10
CA LYS A 433 -4.88 -15.84 -4.30
C LYS A 433 -6.01 -15.78 -3.27
N CYS A 434 -5.85 -16.41 -2.11
CA CYS A 434 -6.75 -16.33 -0.97
C CYS A 434 -6.36 -15.16 -0.06
N TRP A 435 -7.36 -14.57 0.59
CA TRP A 435 -7.15 -13.50 1.56
C TRP A 435 -6.82 -14.04 2.94
N ILE A 436 -5.84 -13.42 3.57
CA ILE A 436 -5.53 -13.62 4.99
C ILE A 436 -5.65 -12.25 5.65
N ILE A 437 -6.60 -12.15 6.58
CA ILE A 437 -7.00 -10.90 7.21
C ILE A 437 -6.73 -11.03 8.70
N PHE A 438 -5.74 -10.31 9.21
CA PHE A 438 -5.46 -10.23 10.64
C PHE A 438 -6.24 -9.07 11.26
N HIS A 439 -6.92 -9.35 12.35
CA HIS A 439 -7.72 -8.41 13.12
C HIS A 439 -7.35 -8.43 14.60
N ASP A 440 -7.36 -7.25 15.20
CA ASP A 440 -7.29 -7.09 16.65
C ASP A 440 -8.71 -7.14 17.23
N THR A 441 -8.99 -8.21 17.99
CA THR A 441 -10.31 -8.41 18.63
C THR A 441 -10.63 -7.39 19.71
N TYR A 442 -9.63 -6.66 20.22
CA TYR A 442 -9.86 -5.56 21.17
C TYR A 442 -10.75 -4.46 20.56
N ASN A 443 -10.80 -4.34 19.23
CA ASN A 443 -11.69 -3.39 18.56
C ASN A 443 -13.17 -3.82 18.59
N LEU A 444 -13.42 -5.10 18.80
CA LEU A 444 -14.77 -5.67 18.95
C LEU A 444 -15.15 -5.79 20.43
N MET A 445 -14.16 -6.13 21.27
CA MET A 445 -14.32 -6.36 22.70
C MET A 445 -13.25 -5.55 23.46
N PRO A 446 -13.49 -4.24 23.72
CA PRO A 446 -12.49 -3.32 24.26
C PRO A 446 -12.31 -3.48 25.78
N MET A 447 -11.92 -4.68 26.21
CA MET A 447 -11.64 -5.02 27.60
C MET A 447 -10.49 -6.03 27.68
N PRO A 448 -9.78 -6.13 28.82
CA PRO A 448 -8.74 -7.14 29.00
C PRO A 448 -9.28 -8.57 28.85
N LEU A 449 -8.43 -9.50 28.39
CA LEU A 449 -8.81 -10.91 28.20
C LEU A 449 -9.43 -11.54 29.46
N ALA A 450 -8.88 -11.24 30.65
CA ALA A 450 -9.40 -11.73 31.93
C ALA A 450 -10.82 -11.23 32.24
N SER A 451 -11.20 -10.05 31.71
CA SER A 451 -12.55 -9.50 31.88
C SER A 451 -13.58 -10.14 30.96
N LEU A 452 -13.17 -10.87 29.91
CA LEU A 452 -14.10 -11.57 29.02
C LEU A 452 -14.80 -12.73 29.73
N VAL A 453 -14.11 -13.44 30.63
CA VAL A 453 -14.67 -14.58 31.37
C VAL A 453 -15.95 -14.18 32.14
N PRO A 454 -15.91 -13.16 33.02
CA PRO A 454 -17.12 -12.70 33.70
C PRO A 454 -18.09 -11.97 32.76
N ALA A 455 -17.62 -11.20 31.78
CA ALA A 455 -18.50 -10.41 30.90
C ALA A 455 -19.40 -11.29 30.01
N PHE A 456 -18.91 -12.47 29.62
CA PHE A 456 -19.65 -13.43 28.78
C PHE A 456 -20.06 -14.70 29.53
N ALA A 457 -19.89 -14.74 30.86
CA ALA A 457 -20.17 -15.91 31.71
C ALA A 457 -19.54 -17.21 31.17
N LEU A 458 -18.29 -17.11 30.69
CA LEU A 458 -17.57 -18.24 30.12
C LEU A 458 -17.21 -19.24 31.21
N GLN A 459 -17.45 -20.53 30.95
CA GLN A 459 -17.07 -21.63 31.83
C GLN A 459 -15.63 -22.04 31.53
N VAL A 460 -14.68 -21.18 31.89
CA VAL A 460 -13.23 -21.41 31.72
C VAL A 460 -12.49 -21.00 32.99
N GLU A 461 -11.35 -21.63 33.23
CA GLU A 461 -10.49 -21.29 34.36
C GLU A 461 -9.95 -19.87 34.24
N ASP A 462 -9.76 -19.21 35.38
CA ASP A 462 -9.15 -17.89 35.45
C ASP A 462 -7.70 -17.94 34.93
N LYS A 463 -7.29 -16.91 34.20
CA LYS A 463 -5.93 -16.81 33.68
C LYS A 463 -4.93 -16.73 34.85
N PRO A 464 -4.02 -17.71 35.02
CA PRO A 464 -3.03 -17.68 36.09
C PRO A 464 -1.98 -16.57 35.84
N PHE A 465 -1.24 -16.21 36.89
CA PHE A 465 -0.07 -15.34 36.74
C PHE A 465 1.04 -16.10 36.00
N PHE A 466 1.63 -15.45 34.99
CA PHE A 466 2.66 -16.05 34.15
C PHE A 466 4.04 -15.42 34.45
N PRO A 467 5.10 -16.22 34.71
CA PRO A 467 6.43 -15.72 35.03
C PRO A 467 7.20 -15.33 33.75
N HIS A 468 6.89 -14.15 33.21
CA HIS A 468 7.40 -13.66 31.92
C HIS A 468 8.94 -13.72 31.77
N LEU A 469 9.72 -13.43 32.81
CA LEU A 469 11.20 -13.47 32.70
C LEU A 469 11.78 -14.88 32.85
N SER A 470 11.03 -15.80 33.44
CA SER A 470 11.41 -17.21 33.50
C SER A 470 11.23 -17.91 32.14
N ASN A 471 10.45 -17.33 31.22
CA ASN A 471 10.32 -17.81 29.85
C ASN A 471 11.62 -17.58 29.05
N ASN A 472 12.59 -18.48 29.23
CA ASN A 472 13.94 -18.41 28.70
C ASN A 472 14.46 -19.82 28.35
N PRO A 473 15.24 -20.00 27.26
CA PRO A 473 15.75 -21.31 26.88
C PRO A 473 16.54 -22.05 27.96
N LYS A 474 17.19 -21.32 28.88
CA LYS A 474 17.95 -21.92 30.00
C LYS A 474 17.07 -22.72 30.98
N ASN A 475 15.77 -22.43 31.01
CA ASN A 475 14.81 -23.01 31.93
C ASN A 475 13.95 -24.11 31.29
N TYR A 476 14.10 -24.36 29.98
CA TYR A 476 13.31 -25.38 29.30
C TYR A 476 13.58 -26.77 29.87
N GLY A 477 12.50 -27.54 30.08
CA GLY A 477 12.55 -28.89 30.64
C GLY A 477 12.96 -28.97 32.11
N LYS A 478 12.99 -27.85 32.84
CA LYS A 478 13.36 -27.79 34.25
C LYS A 478 12.18 -27.33 35.09
N GLU A 479 12.02 -27.95 36.25
CA GLU A 479 11.22 -27.37 37.31
C GLU A 479 11.96 -26.18 37.90
N ILE A 480 11.28 -25.04 37.93
CA ILE A 480 11.82 -23.79 38.46
C ILE A 480 10.83 -23.21 39.46
N LEU A 481 11.36 -22.47 40.43
CA LEU A 481 10.58 -21.66 41.35
C LEU A 481 10.80 -20.19 40.99
N PRO A 482 9.92 -19.57 40.18
CA PRO A 482 10.08 -18.18 39.78
C PRO A 482 10.03 -17.23 40.98
N THR A 483 10.87 -16.21 40.94
CA THR A 483 10.88 -15.10 41.89
C THR A 483 9.76 -14.09 41.58
N LYS A 484 9.47 -13.16 42.49
CA LYS A 484 8.45 -12.11 42.23
C LYS A 484 8.83 -11.23 41.04
N GLU A 485 10.13 -10.99 40.87
CA GLU A 485 10.71 -10.27 39.74
C GLU A 485 10.41 -10.95 38.41
N ASP A 486 10.38 -12.28 38.37
CA ASP A 486 10.11 -13.04 37.16
C ASP A 486 8.70 -12.81 36.60
N TYR A 487 7.74 -12.48 37.48
CA TYR A 487 6.38 -12.08 37.11
C TYR A 487 6.24 -10.60 36.79
N LEU A 488 7.35 -9.82 36.83
CA LEU A 488 7.33 -8.37 36.70
C LEU A 488 6.44 -7.70 37.76
N ALA A 489 6.41 -8.25 38.97
CA ALA A 489 5.49 -7.81 40.03
C ALA A 489 5.58 -6.29 40.30
N ASN A 490 6.77 -5.68 40.19
CA ASN A 490 6.97 -4.24 40.44
C ASN A 490 6.30 -3.33 39.40
N GLY A 491 5.97 -3.86 38.22
CA GLY A 491 5.22 -3.15 37.19
C GLY A 491 3.70 -3.36 37.25
N MET A 492 3.19 -4.15 38.21
CA MET A 492 1.75 -4.39 38.35
C MET A 492 1.06 -3.21 39.03
N MET A 493 -0.18 -2.92 38.61
CA MET A 493 -1.04 -1.95 39.29
C MET A 493 -1.31 -2.37 40.74
N PRO A 494 -1.48 -1.43 41.69
CA PRO A 494 -1.57 -1.75 43.12
C PRO A 494 -2.58 -2.84 43.48
N GLU A 495 -3.79 -2.78 42.91
CA GLU A 495 -4.84 -3.78 43.14
C GLU A 495 -4.44 -5.18 42.67
N LYS A 496 -3.88 -5.27 41.45
CA LYS A 496 -3.38 -6.52 40.88
C LYS A 496 -2.15 -7.05 41.63
N ARG A 497 -1.31 -6.15 42.16
CA ARG A 497 -0.15 -6.50 42.98
C ARG A 497 -0.56 -7.18 44.28
N VAL A 498 -1.60 -6.66 44.96
CA VAL A 498 -2.14 -7.30 46.17
C VAL A 498 -2.69 -8.69 45.89
N GLN A 499 -3.40 -8.86 44.77
CA GLN A 499 -3.89 -10.19 44.33
C GLN A 499 -2.72 -11.15 44.03
N PHE A 500 -1.71 -10.65 43.32
CA PHE A 500 -0.50 -11.41 43.01
C PHE A 500 0.25 -11.86 44.26
N ASP A 501 0.50 -10.96 45.21
CA ASP A 501 1.26 -11.28 46.42
C ASP A 501 0.55 -12.37 47.25
N LYS A 502 -0.78 -12.26 47.43
CA LYS A 502 -1.58 -13.31 48.09
C LYS A 502 -1.49 -14.66 47.38
N TRP A 503 -1.64 -14.66 46.06
CA TRP A 503 -1.52 -15.88 45.25
C TRP A 503 -0.11 -16.48 45.33
N PHE A 504 0.93 -15.65 45.25
CA PHE A 504 2.32 -16.09 45.27
C PHE A 504 2.72 -16.71 46.61
N ASP A 505 2.25 -16.14 47.72
CA ASP A 505 2.52 -16.67 49.06
C ASP A 505 1.81 -18.02 49.29
N GLN A 506 0.58 -18.17 48.76
CA GLN A 506 -0.14 -19.45 48.76
C GLN A 506 0.59 -20.53 47.95
N GLN A 507 1.12 -20.18 46.77
CA GLN A 507 1.89 -21.10 45.91
C GLN A 507 3.23 -21.51 46.52
N LYS A 508 3.88 -20.62 47.29
CA LYS A 508 5.08 -20.97 48.05
C LYS A 508 4.78 -21.93 49.19
N MET A 509 3.70 -21.69 49.94
CA MET A 509 3.29 -22.57 51.03
C MET A 509 2.95 -23.98 50.52
N SER A 510 2.20 -24.10 49.41
CA SER A 510 1.90 -25.41 48.82
C SER A 510 3.15 -26.16 48.35
N HIS A 511 4.12 -25.49 47.70
CA HIS A 511 5.39 -26.12 47.31
C HIS A 511 6.26 -26.52 48.51
N SER A 512 6.29 -25.73 49.58
CA SER A 512 7.05 -26.07 50.79
C SER A 512 6.48 -27.27 51.58
N ILE A 513 5.19 -27.56 51.42
CA ILE A 513 4.54 -28.74 52.02
C ILE A 513 4.84 -30.00 51.19
N TRP A 514 5.04 -29.86 49.87
CA TRP A 514 5.41 -30.97 48.97
C TRP A 514 6.89 -31.37 49.02
N MET A 515 7.80 -30.46 49.41
CA MET A 515 9.23 -30.80 49.59
C MET A 515 9.57 -31.36 50.98
N ASN A 516 8.64 -31.28 51.94
CA ASN A 516 8.81 -31.78 53.31
C ASN A 516 8.05 -33.09 53.59
N ASN A 517 7.42 -33.67 52.55
CA ASN A 517 6.89 -35.03 52.50
C ASN A 517 7.63 -35.80 51.41
#